data_AF-A0A7S1NPE7-F1
#
_entry.id   AF-A0A7S1NPE7-F1
#
_cell.length_a   1.000
_cell.length_b   1.000
_cell.length_c   1.000
_cell.angle_alpha   90.00
_cell.angle_beta   90.00
_cell.angle_gamma   90.00
#
_symmetry.space_group_name_H-M   'P 1'
#
loop_
_entity.id
_entity.type
_entity.pdbx_description
1 polymer ?
#
loop_
_entity_poly.entity_id
_entity_poly.type
_entity_poly.pdbx_seq_one_letter_code
_entity_poly.pdbx_strand_id
1 'polypeptide(L)'
;RRPVQAQQQRLEQELIREQKKFTAKEQTLEEQLIKLREEKQSLERSYEGNMDASLKMELETKEAAVQKLQSEMESMKSNFAKSKATLVSRINTLKKDLELAGSTT
;
A
#
# COMPACT_ATOMS: atom_id res chain seq x y z
N ARG A 1 -20.20 -29.88 2.78
CA ARG A 1 -19.90 -28.64 3.55
C ARG A 1 -18.41 -28.47 3.89
N ARG A 2 -17.68 -29.51 4.33
CA ARG A 2 -16.23 -29.45 4.65
C ARG A 2 -15.30 -28.75 3.61
N PRO A 3 -15.43 -28.96 2.28
CA PRO A 3 -14.51 -28.33 1.32
C PRO A 3 -14.72 -26.82 1.14
N VAL A 4 -15.96 -26.33 1.24
CA VAL A 4 -16.31 -24.90 1.06
C VAL A 4 -15.86 -24.08 2.28
N GLN A 5 -16.04 -24.61 3.49
CA GLN A 5 -15.51 -24.01 4.72
C GLN A 5 -13.98 -23.90 4.70
N ALA A 6 -13.29 -24.97 4.27
CA ALA A 6 -11.83 -24.94 4.14
C ALA A 6 -11.37 -23.90 3.10
N GLN A 7 -12.10 -23.73 2.00
CA GLN A 7 -11.80 -22.70 1.01
C GLN A 7 -12.02 -21.29 1.55
N GLN A 8 -13.10 -21.05 2.29
CA GLN A 8 -13.36 -19.76 2.94
C GLN A 8 -12.23 -19.39 3.91
N GLN A 9 -11.84 -20.30 4.79
CA GLN A 9 -10.76 -20.08 5.75
C GLN A 9 -9.43 -19.77 5.06
N ARG A 10 -9.11 -20.45 3.95
CA ARG A 10 -7.89 -20.17 3.16
C ARG A 10 -7.88 -18.74 2.63
N LEU A 11 -9.00 -18.27 2.08
CA LEU A 11 -9.10 -16.91 1.54
C LEU A 11 -9.05 -15.84 2.65
N GLU A 12 -9.64 -16.12 3.81
CA GLU A 12 -9.54 -15.22 4.97
C GLU A 12 -8.08 -15.10 5.46
N GLN A 13 -7.34 -16.22 5.50
CA GLN A 13 -5.91 -16.21 5.84
C GLN A 13 -5.06 -15.50 4.77
N GLU A 14 -5.40 -15.67 3.50
CA GLU A 14 -4.75 -14.97 2.39
C GLU A 14 -4.94 -13.45 2.50
N LEU A 15 -6.16 -12.98 2.77
CA LEU A 15 -6.46 -11.58 3.01
C LEU A 15 -5.65 -11.00 4.17
N ILE A 16 -5.57 -11.73 5.30
CA ILE A 16 -4.76 -11.32 6.46
C ILE A 16 -3.28 -11.23 6.08
N ARG A 17 -2.75 -12.20 5.34
CA ARG A 17 -1.35 -12.22 4.92
C ARG A 17 -1.03 -11.08 3.97
N GLU A 18 -1.93 -10.78 3.05
CA GLU A 18 -1.77 -9.68 2.11
C GLU A 18 -1.79 -8.33 2.83
N GLN A 19 -2.74 -8.13 3.75
CA GLN A 19 -2.80 -6.92 4.58
C GLN A 19 -1.51 -6.71 5.38
N LYS A 20 -0.96 -7.76 6.00
CA LYS A 20 0.33 -7.67 6.73
C LYS A 20 1.48 -7.25 5.82
N LYS A 21 1.58 -7.82 4.62
CA LYS A 21 2.61 -7.45 3.63
C LYS A 21 2.44 -6.01 3.15
N PHE A 22 1.20 -5.58 2.91
CA PHE A 22 0.88 -4.22 2.50
C PHE A 22 1.29 -3.22 3.58
N THR A 23 0.85 -3.43 4.83
CA THR A 23 1.17 -2.52 5.95
C THR A 23 2.68 -2.42 6.18
N ALA A 24 3.43 -3.52 6.11
CA ALA A 24 4.89 -3.47 6.24
C ALA A 24 5.55 -2.65 5.13
N LYS A 25 5.12 -2.83 3.88
CA LYS A 25 5.65 -2.05 2.74
C LYS A 25 5.27 -0.57 2.82
N GLU A 26 4.03 -0.28 3.22
CA GLU A 26 3.55 1.09 3.42
C GLU A 26 4.39 1.82 4.46
N GLN A 27 4.63 1.21 5.62
CA GLN A 27 5.49 1.79 6.64
C GLN A 27 6.90 2.08 6.13
N THR A 28 7.52 1.14 5.40
CA THR A 28 8.86 1.35 4.83
C THR A 28 8.89 2.50 3.81
N LEU A 29 7.87 2.62 2.95
CA LEU A 29 7.80 3.72 1.97
C LEU A 29 7.51 5.06 2.64
N GLU A 30 6.67 5.09 3.69
CA GLU A 30 6.41 6.29 4.48
C GLU A 30 7.67 6.79 5.18
N GLU A 31 8.46 5.89 5.78
CA GLU A 31 9.75 6.23 6.38
C GLU A 31 10.73 6.81 5.35
N GLN A 32 10.79 6.24 4.14
CA GLN A 32 11.62 6.76 3.06
C GLN A 32 11.16 8.15 2.60
N LEU A 33 9.85 8.36 2.51
CA LEU A 33 9.27 9.64 2.10
C LEU A 33 9.53 10.73 3.13
N ILE A 34 9.44 10.40 4.42
CA ILE A 34 9.79 11.33 5.51
C ILE A 34 11.25 11.76 5.39
N LYS A 35 12.18 10.80 5.26
CA LYS A 35 13.61 11.11 5.11
C LYS A 35 13.90 11.98 3.88
N LEU A 36 13.32 11.66 2.72
CA LEU A 36 13.49 12.48 1.51
C LEU A 36 12.95 13.90 1.68
N ARG A 37 11.84 14.08 2.39
CA ARG A 37 11.28 15.41 2.68
C ARG A 37 12.15 16.19 3.66
N GLU A 38 12.70 15.54 4.68
CA GLU A 38 13.65 16.15 5.61
C GLU A 38 14.93 16.60 4.89
N GLU A 39 15.49 15.74 4.04
CA GLU A 39 16.65 16.07 3.20
C GLU A 39 16.34 17.26 2.28
N LYS A 40 15.18 17.24 1.62
CA LYS A 40 14.73 18.34 0.77
C LYS A 40 14.63 19.65 1.56
N GLN A 41 13.99 19.65 2.72
CA GLN A 41 13.87 20.84 3.59
C GLN A 41 15.23 21.36 4.07
N SER A 42 16.22 20.48 4.28
CA SER A 42 17.59 20.91 4.59
C SER A 42 18.25 21.59 3.39
N LEU A 43 18.03 21.08 2.18
CA LEU A 43 18.54 21.68 0.94
C LEU A 43 17.86 23.02 0.64
N GLU A 44 16.55 23.14 0.89
CA GLU A 44 15.80 24.39 0.70
C GLU A 44 16.38 25.51 1.57
N ARG A 45 16.65 25.22 2.85
CA ARG A 45 17.30 26.16 3.77
C ARG A 45 18.71 26.56 3.33
N SER A 46 19.49 25.61 2.80
CA SER A 46 20.82 25.90 2.26
C SER A 46 20.76 26.78 1.01
N TYR A 47 19.79 26.53 0.13
CA TYR A 47 19.59 27.32 -1.09
C TYR A 47 19.11 28.75 -0.80
N GLU A 48 18.22 28.94 0.19
CA GLU A 48 17.80 30.26 0.66
C GLU A 48 18.97 31.08 1.20
N GLY A 49 19.90 30.44 1.94
CA GLY A 49 21.09 31.09 2.47
C GLY A 49 22.22 31.29 1.44
N ASN A 50 22.23 30.48 0.39
CA ASN A 50 23.24 30.50 -0.67
C ASN A 50 22.58 30.06 -2.00
N MET A 51 22.20 31.04 -2.83
CA MET A 51 21.47 30.85 -4.11
C MET A 51 22.34 30.20 -5.21
N ASP A 52 22.96 29.07 -4.89
CA ASP A 52 23.80 28.29 -5.78
C ASP A 52 22.95 27.48 -6.76
N ALA A 53 23.31 27.54 -8.04
CA ALA A 53 22.69 26.76 -9.10
C ALA A 53 22.82 25.24 -8.86
N SER A 54 23.90 24.79 -8.20
CA SER A 54 24.08 23.37 -7.87
C SER A 54 23.01 22.87 -6.88
N LEU A 55 22.71 23.65 -5.84
CA LEU A 55 21.68 23.37 -4.85
C LEU A 55 20.27 23.39 -5.46
N LYS A 56 20.02 24.28 -6.44
CA LYS A 56 18.76 24.28 -7.20
C LYS A 56 18.55 22.96 -7.96
N MET A 57 19.57 22.48 -8.65
CA MET A 57 19.51 21.19 -9.36
C MET A 57 19.27 20.02 -8.41
N GLU A 58 19.91 20.04 -7.24
CA GLU A 58 19.73 18.99 -6.24
C GLU A 58 18.30 19.02 -5.65
N LEU A 59 17.73 20.21 -5.43
CA LEU A 59 16.34 20.38 -5.02
C LEU A 59 15.36 19.79 -6.04
N GLU A 60 15.51 20.12 -7.32
CA GLU A 60 14.68 19.56 -8.40
C GLU A 60 14.79 18.02 -8.43
N THR A 61 15.99 17.49 -8.19
CA THR A 61 16.22 16.03 -8.11
C THR A 61 15.47 15.41 -6.93
N LYS A 62 15.51 16.04 -5.76
CA LYS A 62 14.77 15.58 -4.57
C LYS A 62 13.26 15.69 -4.75
N GLU A 63 12.76 16.73 -5.43
CA GLU A 63 11.35 16.86 -5.78
C GLU A 63 10.88 15.72 -6.68
N ALA A 64 11.65 15.41 -7.72
CA ALA A 64 11.35 14.29 -8.61
C ALA A 64 11.35 12.95 -7.85
N ALA A 65 12.30 12.75 -6.93
CA ALA A 65 12.35 11.55 -6.09
C ALA A 65 11.13 11.43 -5.16
N VAL A 66 10.71 12.53 -4.53
CA VAL A 66 9.51 12.59 -3.70
C VAL A 66 8.25 12.25 -4.52
N GLN A 67 8.08 12.87 -5.69
CA GLN A 67 6.93 12.61 -6.57
C GLN A 67 6.89 11.15 -7.04
N LYS A 68 8.04 10.60 -7.41
CA LYS A 68 8.14 9.18 -7.80
C LYS A 68 7.71 8.26 -6.66
N LEU A 69 8.21 8.49 -5.44
CA LEU A 69 7.88 7.67 -4.29
C LEU A 69 6.39 7.77 -3.92
N GLN A 70 5.80 8.97 -4.03
CA GLN A 70 4.35 9.16 -3.85
C GLN A 70 3.54 8.37 -4.88
N SER A 71 3.93 8.43 -6.16
CA SER A 71 3.27 7.66 -7.23
C SER A 71 3.37 6.15 -7.02
N GLU A 72 4.50 5.66 -6.51
CA GLU A 72 4.69 4.25 -6.16
C GLU A 72 3.78 3.84 -5.00
N MET A 73 3.65 4.68 -3.97
CA MET A 73 2.72 4.45 -2.86
C MET A 73 1.26 4.40 -3.32
N GLU A 74 0.82 5.33 -4.17
CA GLU A 74 -0.53 5.36 -4.72
C GLU A 74 -0.83 4.11 -5.56
N SER A 75 0.12 3.70 -6.40
CA SER A 75 0.02 2.48 -7.20
C SER A 75 -0.10 1.24 -6.32
N MET A 76 0.72 1.15 -5.26
CA MET A 76 0.65 0.07 -4.29
C MET A 76 -0.70 0.04 -3.54
N LYS A 77 -1.20 1.20 -3.10
CA LYS A 77 -2.52 1.35 -2.46
C LYS A 77 -3.64 0.88 -3.37
N SER A 78 -3.61 1.28 -4.65
CA SER A 78 -4.59 0.88 -5.66
C SER A 78 -4.58 -0.64 -5.90
N ASN A 79 -3.40 -1.24 -6.05
CA ASN A 79 -3.27 -2.68 -6.26
C ASN A 79 -3.77 -3.48 -5.06
N PHE A 80 -3.42 -3.06 -3.85
CA PHE A 80 -3.91 -3.69 -2.62
C PHE A 80 -5.43 -3.58 -2.49
N ALA A 81 -6.02 -2.41 -2.78
CA ALA A 81 -7.46 -2.21 -2.75
C ALA A 81 -8.19 -3.15 -3.73
N LYS A 82 -7.68 -3.31 -4.96
CA LYS A 82 -8.23 -4.24 -5.97
C LYS A 82 -8.16 -5.70 -5.52
N SER A 83 -7.02 -6.14 -4.99
CA SER A 83 -6.85 -7.51 -4.49
C SER A 83 -7.77 -7.79 -3.31
N LYS A 84 -7.79 -6.87 -2.33
CA LYS A 84 -8.69 -6.93 -1.17
C LYS A 84 -10.15 -7.04 -1.59
N ALA A 85 -10.60 -6.20 -2.54
CA ALA A 85 -11.97 -6.24 -3.03
C ALA A 85 -12.31 -7.62 -3.66
N THR A 86 -11.38 -8.18 -4.43
CA THR A 86 -11.53 -9.49 -5.06
C THR A 86 -11.65 -10.60 -4.01
N LEU A 87 -10.75 -10.64 -3.02
CA LEU A 87 -10.77 -11.63 -1.94
C LEU A 87 -12.05 -11.53 -1.11
N VAL A 88 -12.45 -10.32 -0.71
CA VAL A 88 -13.67 -10.08 0.08
C VAL A 88 -14.91 -10.52 -0.68
N SER A 89 -15.00 -10.20 -1.97
CA SER A 89 -16.12 -10.64 -2.82
C SER A 89 -16.23 -12.17 -2.87
N ARG A 90 -15.09 -12.86 -3.03
CA ARG A 90 -15.06 -14.33 -3.05
C ARG A 90 -15.43 -14.94 -1.70
N ILE A 91 -14.92 -14.39 -0.60
CA ILE A 91 -15.28 -14.82 0.76
C ILE A 91 -16.79 -14.66 0.99
N ASN A 92 -17.38 -13.54 0.62
CA ASN A 92 -18.82 -13.29 0.77
C ASN A 92 -19.67 -14.25 -0.06
N THR A 93 -19.24 -14.59 -1.27
CA THR A 93 -19.91 -15.61 -2.10
C THR A 93 -19.92 -16.97 -1.39
N LEU A 94 -18.77 -17.41 -0.86
CA LEU A 94 -18.67 -18.68 -0.14
C LEU A 94 -19.48 -18.69 1.16
N LYS A 95 -19.54 -17.56 1.88
CA LYS A 95 -20.40 -17.40 3.07
C LYS A 95 -21.87 -17.61 2.70
N LYS A 96 -22.34 -16.97 1.62
CA LYS A 96 -23.72 -17.15 1.13
C LYS A 96 -24.01 -18.59 0.71
N ASP A 97 -23.07 -19.25 0.02
CA ASP A 97 -23.23 -20.66 -0.36
C ASP A 97 -23.33 -21.58 0.86
N LEU A 98 -22.57 -21.28 1.92
CA LEU A 98 -22.63 -22.03 3.19
C LEU A 98 -23.93 -21.79 3.96
N GLU A 99 -24.44 -20.57 3.97
CA GLU A 99 -25.73 -20.22 4.57
C GLU A 99 -26.87 -20.94 3.86
N LEU A 100 -26.94 -20.85 2.52
CA LEU A 100 -27.95 -21.52 1.71
C LEU A 100 -27.90 -23.04 1.87
N ALA A 101 -26.70 -23.62 1.87
CA ALA A 101 -26.53 -25.05 2.09
C ALA A 101 -26.90 -25.46 3.53
N GLY A 102 -26.85 -24.54 4.49
CA GLY A 102 -27.21 -24.70 5.90
C GLY A 102 -28.71 -24.63 6.18
N SER A 103 -29.45 -23.83 5.40
CA SER A 103 -30.90 -23.63 5.55
C SER A 103 -31.76 -24.76 4.98
N THR A 104 -31.19 -25.71 4.23
CA THR A 104 -31.91 -26.85 3.65
C THR A 104 -31.81 -28.14 4.49
N THR A 105 -31.46 -28.04 5.77
CA THR A 105 -31.47 -29.15 6.76
C THR A 105 -32.15 -28.68 8.02
#